data_AF-A0A378QY56-F1
#
_entry.id   AF-A0A378QY56-F1
#
_cell.length_a   1.000
_cell.length_b   1.000
_cell.length_c   1.000
_cell.angle_alpha   90.00
_cell.angle_beta   90.00
_cell.angle_gamma   90.00
#
_symmetry.space_group_name_H-M   'P 1'
#
loop_
_entity.id
_entity.type
_entity.pdbx_description
1 polymer ?
#
loop_
_entity_poly.entity_id
_entity_poly.type
_entity_poly.pdbx_seq_one_letter_code
_entity_poly.pdbx_strand_id
1 'polypeptide(L)'
;MSLGISFNKIACDDWDSFLVAFKHSIKQVGKRFTVGIEGNNTRLRTFARRAFRKTCCFSKNLTNHLKVFDLVFHYINYGWV
;
A
#
# COMPACT_ATOMS: atom_id res chain seq x y z
N MET A 1 -6.74 -19.94 -2.00
CA MET A 1 -5.49 -19.32 -2.48
C MET A 1 -4.90 -18.54 -1.32
N SER A 2 -3.77 -18.99 -0.76
CA SER A 2 -3.07 -18.22 0.29
C SER A 2 -2.28 -17.11 -0.39
N LEU A 3 -2.42 -15.87 0.06
CA LEU A 3 -1.78 -14.69 -0.55
C LEU A 3 -0.25 -14.67 -0.40
N GLY A 4 0.35 -15.65 0.30
CA GLY A 4 1.80 -15.70 0.53
C GLY A 4 2.31 -14.58 1.47
N ILE A 5 1.41 -13.90 2.18
CA ILE A 5 1.72 -12.78 3.07
C ILE A 5 1.46 -13.23 4.51
N SER A 6 2.46 -13.09 5.38
CA SER A 6 2.32 -13.28 6.83
C SER A 6 2.21 -11.92 7.53
N PHE A 7 1.21 -11.75 8.40
CA PHE A 7 1.02 -10.54 9.17
C PHE A 7 0.42 -10.86 10.55
N ASN A 8 0.77 -10.08 11.57
CA ASN A 8 0.31 -10.27 12.94
C ASN A 8 -0.95 -9.42 13.25
N LYS A 9 -1.00 -8.19 12.71
CA LYS A 9 -2.10 -7.24 12.89
C LYS A 9 -2.40 -6.57 11.56
N ILE A 10 -3.66 -6.18 11.36
CA ILE A 10 -4.10 -5.43 10.20
C ILE A 10 -4.83 -4.16 10.63
N ALA A 11 -4.38 -3.02 10.09
CA ALA A 11 -5.16 -1.79 10.11
C ALA A 11 -6.22 -1.89 9.03
N CYS A 12 -7.50 -1.80 9.39
CA CYS A 12 -8.61 -1.83 8.44
C CYS A 12 -9.65 -0.76 8.79
N ASP A 13 -10.43 -0.37 7.79
CA ASP A 13 -11.68 0.34 8.00
C ASP A 13 -12.80 -0.65 8.37
N ASP A 14 -13.99 -0.11 8.67
CA ASP A 14 -15.18 -0.90 9.01
C ASP A 14 -15.94 -1.38 7.76
N TRP A 15 -15.29 -1.51 6.60
CA TRP A 15 -15.94 -2.05 5.40
C TRP A 15 -16.10 -3.58 5.49
N ASP A 16 -17.31 -4.06 5.21
CA ASP A 16 -17.69 -5.48 5.29
C ASP A 16 -16.76 -6.42 4.52
N SER A 17 -16.25 -5.98 3.37
CA SER A 17 -15.31 -6.75 2.55
C SER A 17 -13.99 -7.02 3.28
N PHE A 18 -13.45 -6.07 4.04
CA PHE A 18 -12.28 -6.27 4.90
C PHE A 18 -12.61 -7.14 6.11
N LEU A 19 -13.81 -6.99 6.68
CA LEU A 19 -14.25 -7.81 7.82
C LEU A 19 -14.32 -9.30 7.46
N VAL A 20 -14.76 -9.62 6.24
CA VAL A 20 -14.82 -11.00 5.71
C VAL A 20 -13.43 -11.53 5.37
N ALA A 21 -12.62 -10.77 4.62
CA ALA A 21 -11.30 -11.21 4.17
C ALA A 21 -10.32 -11.44 5.33
N PHE A 22 -10.45 -10.67 6.41
CA PHE A 22 -9.53 -10.67 7.56
C PHE A 22 -10.22 -11.08 8.86
N LYS A 23 -11.27 -11.90 8.78
CA LYS A 23 -12.08 -12.33 9.94
C LYS A 23 -11.25 -12.93 11.08
N HIS A 24 -10.15 -13.60 10.76
CA HIS A 24 -9.29 -14.31 11.72
C HIS A 24 -8.04 -13.52 12.16
N SER A 25 -7.93 -12.25 11.75
CA SER A 25 -6.77 -11.40 12.03
C SER A 25 -7.03 -10.43 13.18
N ILE A 26 -5.99 -10.03 13.90
CA ILE A 26 -6.09 -8.96 14.91
C ILE A 26 -6.26 -7.61 14.19
N LYS A 27 -7.42 -6.99 14.37
CA LYS A 27 -7.80 -5.73 13.70
C LYS A 27 -7.42 -4.51 14.54
N GLN A 28 -6.90 -3.49 13.88
CA GLN A 28 -6.62 -2.19 14.46
C GLN A 28 -7.50 -1.15 13.76
N VAL A 29 -8.64 -0.87 14.38
CA VAL A 29 -9.60 0.12 13.89
C VAL A 29 -9.42 1.42 14.67
N GLY A 30 -9.44 2.54 13.97
CA GLY A 30 -9.35 3.86 14.58
C GLY A 30 -8.94 4.94 13.58
N LYS A 31 -9.34 6.18 13.84
CA LYS A 31 -9.15 7.33 12.94
C LYS A 31 -7.70 7.48 12.46
N ARG A 32 -6.71 7.27 13.33
CA ARG A 32 -5.28 7.31 12.98
C ARG A 32 -4.92 6.28 11.91
N PHE A 33 -5.48 5.07 11.98
CA PHE A 33 -5.24 4.00 11.02
C PHE A 33 -5.92 4.30 9.68
N THR A 34 -7.15 4.81 9.69
CA THR A 34 -7.87 5.24 8.49
C THR A 34 -7.11 6.34 7.73
N VAL A 35 -6.62 7.36 8.44
CA VAL A 35 -5.80 8.44 7.82
C VAL A 35 -4.55 7.87 7.16
N GLY A 36 -3.89 6.89 7.79
CA GLY A 36 -2.74 6.20 7.20
C GLY A 36 -3.10 5.41 5.93
N ILE A 37 -4.21 4.67 5.96
CA ILE A 37 -4.71 3.90 4.80
C ILE A 37 -5.05 4.85 3.63
N GLU A 38 -5.79 5.92 3.88
CA GLU A 38 -6.16 6.91 2.86
C GLU A 38 -4.93 7.64 2.27
N GLY A 39 -3.98 8.01 3.13
CA GLY A 39 -2.72 8.63 2.73
C GLY A 39 -1.90 7.70 1.82
N ASN A 40 -1.77 6.42 2.20
CA ASN A 40 -1.08 5.42 1.40
C ASN A 40 -1.78 5.17 0.06
N ASN A 41 -3.10 5.05 0.04
CA ASN A 41 -3.90 4.88 -1.17
C ASN A 41 -3.74 6.07 -2.14
N THR A 42 -3.77 7.30 -1.60
CA THR A 42 -3.58 8.52 -2.40
C THR A 42 -2.17 8.59 -2.99
N ARG A 43 -1.15 8.21 -2.21
CA ARG A 43 0.25 8.14 -2.65
C ARG A 43 0.45 7.11 -3.76
N LEU A 44 -0.03 5.88 -3.55
CA LEU A 44 0.05 4.81 -4.54
C LEU A 44 -0.64 5.20 -5.85
N ARG A 45 -1.85 5.77 -5.77
CA ARG A 45 -2.58 6.27 -6.94
C ARG A 45 -1.81 7.35 -7.69
N THR A 46 -1.24 8.31 -6.97
CA THR A 46 -0.45 9.40 -7.56
C THR A 46 0.80 8.87 -8.24
N PHE A 47 1.51 7.96 -7.56
CA PHE A 47 2.73 7.34 -8.07
C PHE A 47 2.43 6.50 -9.33
N ALA A 48 1.41 5.63 -9.29
CA ALA A 48 0.99 4.81 -10.42
C ALA A 48 0.60 5.68 -11.64
N ARG A 49 -0.13 6.78 -11.43
CA ARG A 49 -0.47 7.73 -12.50
C ARG A 49 0.77 8.37 -13.13
N ARG A 50 1.77 8.76 -12.34
CA ARG A 50 3.04 9.30 -12.84
C ARG A 50 3.84 8.25 -13.60
N ALA A 51 3.87 7.01 -13.09
CA ALA A 51 4.56 5.90 -13.74
C ALA A 51 3.94 5.59 -15.11
N PHE A 52 2.61 5.51 -15.20
CA PHE A 52 1.89 5.30 -16.46
C PHE A 52 2.16 6.41 -17.48
N ARG A 53 2.17 7.67 -17.02
CA ARG A 53 2.50 8.84 -17.86
C ARG A 53 3.99 8.96 -18.19
N LYS A 54 4.85 8.10 -17.60
CA LYS A 54 6.32 8.17 -17.69
C LYS A 54 6.87 9.54 -17.27
N THR A 55 6.22 10.17 -16.28
CA THR A 55 6.62 11.48 -15.72
C THR A 55 7.26 11.37 -14.35
N CYS A 56 7.58 10.16 -13.89
CA CYS A 56 8.51 10.01 -12.79
C CYS A 56 9.88 10.50 -13.28
N CYS A 57 10.63 11.26 -12.46
CA CYS A 57 11.95 11.79 -12.81
C CYS A 57 13.04 10.69 -12.98
N PHE A 58 12.65 9.47 -13.32
CA PHE A 58 13.51 8.32 -13.58
C PHE A 58 13.73 8.15 -15.08
N SER A 59 14.78 7.42 -15.42
CA SER A 59 15.02 6.94 -16.77
C SER A 59 13.79 6.20 -17.32
N LYS A 60 13.54 6.32 -18.63
CA LYS A 60 12.46 5.61 -19.36
C LYS A 60 12.58 4.07 -19.33
N ASN A 61 13.64 3.53 -18.70
CA ASN A 61 13.86 2.10 -18.54
C ASN A 61 12.85 1.46 -17.57
N LEU A 62 12.12 0.46 -18.06
CA LEU A 62 11.11 -0.27 -17.29
C LEU A 62 11.66 -0.87 -15.99
N THR A 63 12.88 -1.38 -16.00
CA THR A 63 13.54 -1.97 -14.81
C THR A 63 13.65 -0.97 -13.67
N ASN A 64 13.95 0.29 -14.00
CA ASN A 64 14.06 1.35 -13.00
C ASN A 64 12.69 1.69 -12.42
N HIS A 65 11.64 1.70 -13.25
CA HIS A 65 10.28 1.89 -12.75
C HIS A 65 9.89 0.79 -11.77
N LEU A 66 10.15 -0.48 -12.08
CA LEU A 66 9.85 -1.61 -11.20
C LEU A 66 10.60 -1.50 -9.86
N LYS A 67 11.91 -1.21 -9.87
CA LYS A 67 12.69 -1.00 -8.65
C LYS A 67 12.17 0.14 -7.78
N VAL A 68 11.65 1.21 -8.39
CA VAL A 68 11.07 2.30 -7.62
C VAL A 68 9.73 1.89 -7.00
N PHE A 69 8.92 1.07 -7.68
CA PHE A 69 7.73 0.49 -7.03
C PHE A 69 8.11 -0.32 -5.79
N ASP A 70 9.12 -1.18 -5.89
CA ASP A 70 9.62 -1.95 -4.74
C ASP A 70 10.06 -1.02 -3.59
N LEU A 71 10.77 0.06 -3.92
CA LEU A 71 11.20 1.06 -2.94
C LEU A 71 10.00 1.76 -2.28
N VAL A 72 8.99 2.17 -3.06
CA VAL A 72 7.78 2.80 -2.53
C VAL A 72 7.05 1.87 -1.57
N PHE A 73 6.92 0.58 -1.93
CA PHE A 73 6.30 -0.41 -1.03
C PHE A 73 7.12 -0.63 0.24
N HIS A 74 8.45 -0.69 0.14
CA HIS A 74 9.33 -0.77 1.30
C HIS A 74 9.11 0.41 2.26
N TYR A 75 9.14 1.64 1.74
CA TYR A 75 8.98 2.85 2.54
C TYR A 75 7.60 2.93 3.23
N ILE A 76 6.54 2.52 2.54
CA ILE A 76 5.18 2.44 3.11
C ILE A 76 5.14 1.40 4.24
N ASN A 77 5.71 0.21 4.01
CA ASN A 77 5.65 -0.89 4.98
C ASN A 77 6.45 -0.63 6.26
N TYR A 78 7.57 0.10 6.16
CA TYR A 78 8.42 0.44 7.31
C TYR A 78 8.15 1.82 7.90
N GLY A 79 7.17 2.56 7.37
CA GLY A 79 6.76 3.86 7.92
C GLY A 79 7.82 4.96 7.79
N TRP A 80 8.64 4.91 6.74
CA TRP A 80 9.67 5.92 6.47
C TRP A 80 9.11 7.19 5.81
N VAL A 81 7.79 7.38 5.92
CA VAL A 81 6.94 8.24 5.11
C VAL A 81 5.84 8.85 5.94
#